data_AF-A0A536XDT4-F1
#
_entry.id   AF-A0A536XDT4-F1
#
_cell.length_a   1.000
_cell.length_b   1.000
_cell.length_c   1.000
_cell.angle_alpha   90.00
_cell.angle_beta   90.00
_cell.angle_gamma   90.00
#
_symmetry.space_group_name_H-M   'P 1'
#
loop_
_entity.id
_entity.type
_entity.pdbx_description
1 polymer ?
#
loop_
_entity_poly.entity_id
_entity_poly.type
_entity_poly.pdbx_seq_one_letter_code
_entity_poly.pdbx_strand_id
1 'polypeptide(L)'
;ESDTLVALYSLSAATGSDNKNLRSAIRGYVSAVVEDEWPRLAMQERSPRTDAALNALLREVALPGTSKDFGIQRTMLDMVLRIRAAHEDRVVLSNDRTVVTKWLAVLLLALFTQIAIAVVHLEKPRPQFAALLIFTLAAVSVLGLLAVHEAPFEPPIFIPPGPIIDVLRQVPM
;
A
#
# COMPACT_ATOMS: atom_id res chain seq x y z
N GLU A 1 3.78 1.97 -10.03
CA GLU A 1 4.99 1.17 -9.78
C GLU A 1 5.25 0.15 -10.89
N SER A 2 4.32 -0.76 -11.18
CA SER A 2 4.40 -1.75 -12.28
C SER A 2 4.78 -1.13 -13.62
N ASP A 3 4.08 -0.08 -14.04
CA ASP A 3 4.31 0.58 -15.33
C ASP A 3 5.70 1.18 -15.42
N THR A 4 6.22 1.69 -14.30
CA THR A 4 7.57 2.25 -14.21
C THR A 4 8.64 1.16 -14.30
N LEU A 5 8.41 -0.02 -13.70
CA LEU A 5 9.31 -1.18 -13.84
C LEU A 5 9.34 -1.70 -15.29
N VAL A 6 8.18 -1.76 -15.94
CA VAL A 6 8.08 -2.15 -17.36
C VAL A 6 8.75 -1.13 -18.27
N ALA A 7 8.55 0.17 -18.02
CA ALA A 7 9.20 1.25 -18.75
C ALA A 7 10.73 1.26 -18.55
N LEU A 8 11.20 0.97 -17.34
CA LEU A 8 12.62 0.83 -17.03
C LEU A 8 13.25 -0.32 -17.84
N TYR A 9 12.56 -1.47 -17.89
CA TYR A 9 12.98 -2.60 -18.71
C TYR A 9 13.00 -2.25 -20.21
N SER A 10 11.91 -1.68 -20.75
CA SER A 10 11.82 -1.37 -22.18
C SER A 10 12.86 -0.35 -22.63
N LEU A 11 13.15 0.66 -21.80
CA LEU A 11 14.19 1.65 -22.09
C LEU A 11 15.60 1.01 -22.08
N SER A 12 15.88 0.09 -21.16
CA SER A 12 17.15 -0.64 -21.14
C SER A 12 17.33 -1.54 -22.37
N ALA A 13 16.27 -2.25 -22.77
CA ALA A 13 16.28 -3.10 -23.95
C ALA A 13 16.49 -2.28 -25.25
N ALA A 14 15.84 -1.12 -25.35
CA ALA A 14 15.94 -0.23 -26.52
C ALA A 14 17.34 0.38 -26.71
N THR A 15 18.13 0.47 -25.65
CA THR A 15 19.45 1.12 -25.67
C THR A 15 20.60 0.14 -25.89
N GLY A 16 20.28 -1.13 -26.24
CA GLY A 16 21.25 -2.16 -26.56
C GLY A 16 22.06 -2.65 -25.35
N SER A 17 21.64 -2.26 -24.15
CA SER A 17 22.17 -2.74 -22.88
C SER A 17 21.27 -3.87 -22.38
N ASP A 18 21.34 -5.04 -23.03
CA ASP A 18 20.69 -6.26 -22.53
C ASP A 18 21.37 -6.72 -21.24
N ASN A 19 21.12 -5.96 -20.17
CA ASN A 19 21.71 -6.14 -18.86
C ASN A 19 20.86 -7.18 -18.14
N LYS A 20 21.27 -8.44 -18.29
CA LYS A 20 20.80 -9.56 -17.46
C LYS A 20 20.77 -9.19 -15.98
N ASN A 21 21.74 -8.38 -15.53
CA ASN A 21 21.80 -7.85 -14.17
C ASN A 21 20.61 -6.95 -13.82
N LEU A 22 20.23 -6.01 -14.70
CA LEU A 22 19.07 -5.14 -14.50
C LEU A 22 17.76 -5.94 -14.53
N ARG A 23 17.63 -6.89 -15.46
CA ARG A 23 16.47 -7.81 -15.48
C ARG A 23 16.38 -8.62 -14.19
N SER A 24 17.49 -9.16 -13.72
CA SER A 24 17.57 -9.88 -12.45
C SER A 24 17.24 -8.97 -11.27
N ALA A 25 17.68 -7.72 -11.26
CA ALA A 25 17.38 -6.76 -10.20
C ALA A 25 15.89 -6.39 -10.17
N ILE A 26 15.27 -6.15 -11.33
CA ILE A 26 13.82 -5.89 -11.45
C ILE A 26 13.02 -7.10 -10.94
N ARG A 27 13.35 -8.30 -11.41
CA ARG A 27 12.67 -9.54 -10.97
C ARG A 27 12.88 -9.81 -9.49
N GLY A 28 14.09 -9.56 -8.97
CA GLY A 28 14.42 -9.71 -7.56
C GLY A 28 13.62 -8.75 -6.68
N TYR A 29 13.46 -7.50 -7.11
CA TYR A 29 12.59 -6.52 -6.45
C TYR A 29 11.13 -6.97 -6.45
N VAL A 30 10.58 -7.31 -7.62
CA VAL A 30 9.18 -7.76 -7.74
C VAL A 30 8.91 -9.00 -6.89
N SER A 31 9.84 -9.96 -6.86
CA SER A 31 9.70 -11.17 -6.04
C SER A 31 9.74 -10.83 -4.55
N ALA A 32 10.61 -9.91 -4.11
CA ALA A 32 10.64 -9.47 -2.72
C ALA A 32 9.34 -8.77 -2.29
N VAL A 33 8.78 -7.91 -3.16
CA VAL A 33 7.49 -7.25 -2.92
C VAL A 33 6.37 -8.28 -2.72
N VAL A 34 6.28 -9.28 -3.60
CA VAL A 34 5.19 -10.26 -3.59
C VAL A 34 5.35 -11.30 -2.48
N GLU A 35 6.56 -11.83 -2.28
CA GLU A 35 6.80 -12.97 -1.39
C GLU A 35 7.02 -12.57 0.07
N ASP A 36 7.54 -11.37 0.35
CA ASP A 36 7.94 -10.97 1.70
C ASP A 36 7.24 -9.69 2.16
N GLU A 37 7.20 -8.64 1.33
CA GLU A 37 6.60 -7.38 1.75
C GLU A 37 5.08 -7.46 1.90
N TRP A 38 4.35 -7.96 0.91
CA TRP A 38 2.89 -8.00 0.97
C TRP A 38 2.34 -8.70 2.23
N PRO A 39 2.87 -9.88 2.61
CA PRO A 39 2.48 -10.53 3.87
C PRO A 39 2.86 -9.72 5.12
N ARG A 40 4.00 -9.00 5.11
CA ARG A 40 4.46 -8.19 6.25
C ARG A 40 3.68 -6.89 6.41
N LEU A 41 3.24 -6.27 5.32
CA LEU A 41 2.39 -5.08 5.38
C LEU A 41 1.06 -5.37 6.09
N ALA A 42 0.54 -6.59 5.96
CA ALA A 42 -0.62 -7.07 6.73
C ALA A 42 -0.35 -7.14 8.25
N MET A 43 0.92 -7.22 8.65
CA MET A 43 1.38 -7.19 10.05
C MET A 43 1.91 -5.81 10.45
N GLN A 44 1.72 -4.78 9.60
CA GLN A 44 2.29 -3.43 9.78
C GLN A 44 3.83 -3.44 9.90
N GLU A 45 4.49 -4.41 9.28
CA GLU A 45 5.93 -4.57 9.27
C GLU A 45 6.55 -4.14 7.93
N ARG A 46 7.71 -3.50 7.99
CA ARG A 46 8.52 -3.18 6.81
C ARG A 46 9.39 -4.37 6.44
N SER A 47 9.46 -4.72 5.16
CA SER A 47 10.34 -5.79 4.66
C SER A 47 11.78 -5.31 4.44
N PRO A 48 12.77 -5.83 5.21
CA PRO A 48 14.18 -5.54 4.95
C PRO A 48 14.65 -6.14 3.62
N ARG A 49 14.02 -7.23 3.17
CA ARG A 49 14.35 -7.90 1.90
C ARG A 49 13.99 -7.03 0.71
N THR A 50 12.81 -6.39 0.73
CA THR A 50 12.39 -5.48 -0.33
C THR A 50 13.22 -4.21 -0.35
N ASP A 51 13.56 -3.65 0.82
CA ASP A 51 14.49 -2.53 0.90
C ASP A 51 15.87 -2.86 0.30
N ALA A 52 16.40 -4.05 0.59
CA ALA A 52 17.66 -4.51 0.02
C ALA A 52 17.57 -4.70 -1.50
N ALA A 53 16.47 -5.27 -2.00
CA ALA A 53 16.25 -5.48 -3.43
C ALA A 53 16.09 -4.15 -4.19
N LEU A 54 15.41 -3.16 -3.60
CA LEU A 54 15.29 -1.81 -4.16
C LEU A 54 16.65 -1.10 -4.22
N ASN A 55 17.46 -1.23 -3.16
CA ASN A 55 18.82 -0.70 -3.14
C ASN A 55 19.73 -1.36 -4.19
N ALA A 56 19.55 -2.66 -4.43
CA ALA A 56 20.26 -3.37 -5.51
C ALA A 56 19.85 -2.85 -6.89
N LEU A 57 18.55 -2.62 -7.11
CA LEU A 57 18.03 -2.03 -8.35
C LEU A 57 18.58 -0.62 -8.60
N LEU A 58 18.58 0.24 -7.58
CA LEU A 58 19.19 1.58 -7.64
C LEU A 58 20.67 1.51 -8.01
N ARG A 59 21.41 0.60 -7.38
CA ARG A 59 22.84 0.41 -7.64
C ARG A 59 23.10 0.00 -9.08
N GLU A 60 22.30 -0.93 -9.61
CA GLU A 60 22.45 -1.41 -10.99
C GLU A 60 22.23 -0.29 -12.02
N VAL A 61 21.23 0.57 -11.80
CA VAL A 61 20.99 1.73 -12.69
C VAL A 61 22.07 2.81 -12.55
N ALA A 62 22.67 2.95 -11.38
CA ALA A 62 23.74 3.91 -11.14
C ALA A 62 25.10 3.50 -11.75
N LEU A 63 25.29 2.23 -12.14
CA LEU A 63 26.56 1.77 -12.70
C LEU A 63 26.83 2.42 -14.08
N PRO A 64 28.08 2.88 -14.35
CA PRO A 64 28.45 3.54 -15.61
C PRO A 64 28.33 2.69 -16.89
N GLY A 65 27.99 1.40 -16.78
CA GLY A 65 27.81 0.48 -17.91
C GLY A 65 26.36 0.25 -18.31
N THR A 66 25.40 0.78 -17.56
CA THR A 66 23.98 0.49 -17.77
C THR A 66 23.37 1.26 -18.94
N SER A 67 23.90 2.44 -19.25
CA SER A 67 23.60 3.19 -20.47
C SER A 67 24.87 3.90 -20.95
N LYS A 68 25.08 3.95 -22.27
CA LYS A 68 26.17 4.74 -22.88
C LYS A 68 25.81 6.23 -22.98
N ASP A 69 24.53 6.57 -22.87
CA ASP A 69 24.02 7.93 -22.88
C ASP A 69 23.64 8.38 -21.46
N PHE A 70 24.23 9.50 -21.03
CA PHE A 70 24.01 10.11 -19.72
C PHE A 70 22.56 10.60 -19.52
N GLY A 71 21.87 11.00 -20.59
CA GLY A 71 20.46 11.40 -20.54
C GLY A 71 19.53 10.21 -20.26
N ILE A 72 19.83 9.06 -20.85
CA ILE A 72 19.11 7.80 -20.61
C ILE A 72 19.40 7.32 -19.19
N GLN A 73 20.66 7.38 -18.73
CA GLN A 73 21.02 7.00 -17.37
C GLN A 73 20.28 7.84 -16.32
N ARG A 74 20.19 9.16 -16.51
CA ARG A 74 19.37 10.03 -15.64
C ARG A 74 17.89 9.65 -15.65
N THR A 75 17.33 9.38 -16.84
CA THR A 75 15.93 8.97 -16.97
C THR A 75 15.66 7.66 -16.23
N MET A 76 16.56 6.69 -16.34
CA MET A 76 16.46 5.42 -15.60
C MET A 76 16.56 5.64 -14.09
N LEU A 77 17.48 6.50 -13.63
CA LEU A 77 17.61 6.83 -12.21
C LEU A 77 16.33 7.48 -11.67
N ASP A 78 15.75 8.43 -12.40
CA ASP A 78 14.48 9.06 -12.05
C ASP A 78 13.34 8.04 -11.97
N MET A 79 13.31 7.06 -12.87
CA MET A 79 12.33 5.96 -12.82
C MET A 79 12.49 5.10 -11.55
N VAL A 80 13.72 4.75 -11.17
CA VAL A 80 13.94 3.99 -9.92
C VAL A 80 13.61 4.82 -8.68
N LEU A 81 13.88 6.12 -8.69
CA LEU A 81 13.47 7.03 -7.61
C LEU A 81 11.95 7.12 -7.49
N ARG A 82 11.21 7.09 -8.60
CA ARG A 82 9.74 6.99 -8.60
C ARG A 82 9.25 5.66 -8.03
N ILE A 83 9.92 4.55 -8.35
CA ILE A 83 9.63 3.23 -7.74
C ILE A 83 9.84 3.31 -6.22
N ARG A 84 10.95 3.92 -5.78
CA ARG A 84 11.23 4.12 -4.35
C ARG A 84 10.18 4.98 -3.65
N ALA A 85 9.73 6.07 -4.28
CA ALA A 85 8.65 6.89 -3.71
C ALA A 85 7.36 6.08 -3.53
N ALA A 86 6.98 5.31 -4.56
CA ALA A 86 5.80 4.44 -4.49
C ALA A 86 5.91 3.35 -3.40
N HIS A 87 7.12 2.80 -3.21
CA HIS A 87 7.43 1.87 -2.10
C HIS A 87 7.21 2.52 -0.74
N GLU A 88 7.77 3.72 -0.51
CA GLU A 88 7.59 4.43 0.77
C GLU A 88 6.12 4.81 1.02
N ASP A 89 5.38 5.24 -0.01
CA ASP A 89 3.94 5.52 0.10
C ASP A 89 3.16 4.30 0.59
N ARG A 90 3.49 3.10 0.07
CA ARG A 90 2.89 1.84 0.50
C ARG A 90 3.24 1.49 1.96
N VAL A 91 4.50 1.63 2.34
CA VAL A 91 4.95 1.37 3.72
C VAL A 91 4.26 2.33 4.70
N VAL A 92 4.15 3.61 4.36
CA VAL A 92 3.43 4.62 5.17
C VAL A 92 1.96 4.27 5.30
N LEU A 93 1.31 3.85 4.21
CA LEU A 93 -0.10 3.44 4.23
C LEU A 93 -0.33 2.24 5.17
N SER A 94 0.62 1.31 5.27
CA SER A 94 0.52 0.15 6.17
C SER A 94 0.78 0.49 7.65
N ASN A 95 1.61 1.51 7.92
CA ASN A 95 2.04 1.86 9.28
C ASN A 95 1.24 3.05 9.85
N ASP A 96 -0.03 3.22 9.45
CA ASP A 96 -0.90 4.25 10.02
C ASP A 96 -1.29 3.88 11.48
N ARG A 97 -0.36 4.10 12.41
CA ARG A 97 -0.58 3.91 13.85
C ARG A 97 -1.68 4.81 14.42
N THR A 98 -2.18 5.79 13.66
CA THR A 98 -3.29 6.64 14.10
C THR A 98 -4.65 5.95 13.96
N VAL A 99 -4.72 4.81 13.28
CA VAL A 99 -5.93 3.98 13.13
C VAL A 99 -6.56 3.72 14.50
N VAL A 100 -5.82 3.22 15.49
CA VAL A 100 -6.39 2.92 16.83
C VAL A 100 -7.00 4.16 17.50
N THR A 101 -6.32 5.30 17.44
CA THR A 101 -6.81 6.55 18.06
C THR A 101 -8.04 7.10 17.32
N LYS A 102 -8.06 7.01 15.98
CA LYS A 102 -9.22 7.40 15.15
C LYS A 102 -10.44 6.55 15.50
N TRP A 103 -10.29 5.22 15.54
CA TRP A 103 -11.37 4.30 15.90
C TRP A 103 -11.88 4.55 17.32
N LEU A 104 -10.98 4.77 18.28
CA LEU A 104 -11.37 5.09 19.65
C LEU A 104 -12.18 6.39 19.71
N ALA A 105 -11.78 7.44 18.98
CA ALA A 105 -12.51 8.70 18.93
C ALA A 105 -13.93 8.51 18.36
N VAL A 106 -14.07 7.73 17.29
CA VAL A 106 -15.37 7.47 16.66
C VAL A 106 -16.28 6.63 17.57
N LEU A 107 -15.74 5.60 18.24
CA LEU A 107 -16.49 4.79 19.20
C LEU A 107 -16.95 5.61 20.41
N LEU A 108 -16.09 6.49 20.94
CA LEU A 108 -16.45 7.40 22.02
C LEU A 108 -17.53 8.39 21.58
N LEU A 109 -17.45 8.93 20.37
CA LEU A 109 -18.49 9.81 19.82
C LEU A 109 -19.84 9.09 19.71
N ALA A 110 -19.86 7.85 19.22
CA ALA A 110 -21.07 7.04 19.15
C ALA A 110 -21.66 6.76 20.54
N LEU A 111 -20.80 6.45 21.53
CA LEU A 111 -21.20 6.24 22.92
C LEU A 111 -21.81 7.50 23.54
N PHE A 112 -21.15 8.66 23.41
CA PHE A 112 -21.68 9.92 23.93
C PHE A 112 -22.98 10.32 23.27
N THR A 113 -23.17 10.01 21.99
CA THR A 113 -24.43 10.26 21.30
C THR A 113 -25.56 9.38 21.82
N GLN A 114 -25.32 8.10 22.09
CA GLN A 114 -26.29 7.21 22.75
C GLN A 114 -26.69 7.72 24.14
N ILE A 115 -25.71 8.16 24.94
CA ILE A 115 -25.95 8.77 26.26
C ILE A 115 -26.84 10.03 26.11
N ALA A 116 -26.53 10.90 25.15
CA ALA A 116 -27.31 12.11 24.89
C ALA A 116 -28.77 11.77 24.51
N ILE A 117 -28.98 10.79 23.61
CA ILE A 117 -30.33 10.33 23.22
C ILE A 117 -31.09 9.81 24.45
N ALA A 118 -30.43 9.00 25.28
CA ALA A 118 -31.02 8.43 26.48
C ALA A 118 -31.44 9.51 27.49
N VAL A 119 -30.58 10.50 27.75
CA VAL A 119 -30.87 11.61 28.67
C VAL A 119 -32.02 12.48 28.16
N VAL A 120 -32.08 12.78 26.86
CA VAL A 120 -33.13 13.64 26.28
C VAL A 120 -34.51 12.98 26.31
N HIS A 121 -34.59 11.65 26.30
CA HIS A 121 -35.86 10.92 26.22
C HIS A 121 -36.25 10.16 27.49
N LEU A 122 -35.65 10.51 28.65
CA LEU A 122 -35.87 9.84 29.95
C LEU A 122 -37.35 9.61 30.32
N GLU A 123 -38.23 10.55 29.97
CA GLU A 123 -39.66 10.49 30.32
C GLU A 123 -40.52 9.70 29.31
N LYS A 124 -39.94 9.31 28.16
CA LYS A 124 -40.65 8.71 27.03
C LYS A 124 -39.95 7.42 26.59
N PRO A 125 -40.15 6.31 27.31
CA PRO A 125 -39.38 5.07 27.12
C PRO A 125 -39.55 4.46 25.72
N ARG A 126 -40.73 4.60 25.11
CA ARG A 126 -41.00 4.11 23.74
C ARG A 126 -40.21 4.90 22.66
N PRO A 127 -40.33 6.24 22.57
CA PRO A 127 -39.47 7.05 21.70
C PRO A 127 -37.98 6.90 21.97
N GLN A 128 -37.58 6.79 23.25
CA GLN A 128 -36.19 6.56 23.64
C GLN A 128 -35.64 5.28 23.02
N PHE A 129 -36.35 4.16 23.18
CA PHE A 129 -35.94 2.87 22.62
C PHE A 129 -35.82 2.92 21.09
N ALA A 130 -36.79 3.53 20.41
CA ALA A 130 -36.75 3.68 18.96
C ALA A 130 -35.54 4.51 18.50
N ALA A 131 -35.26 5.64 19.17
CA ALA A 131 -34.12 6.50 18.82
C ALA A 131 -32.77 5.81 19.04
N LEU A 132 -32.61 5.08 20.16
CA LEU A 132 -31.40 4.31 20.44
C LEU A 132 -31.18 3.23 19.37
N LEU A 133 -32.23 2.45 19.03
CA LEU A 133 -32.14 1.41 17.99
C LEU A 133 -31.78 1.98 16.62
N ILE A 134 -32.46 3.04 16.18
CA ILE A 134 -32.20 3.67 14.88
C ILE A 134 -30.76 4.17 14.80
N PHE A 135 -30.29 4.85 15.86
CA PHE A 135 -28.91 5.32 15.91
C PHE A 135 -27.91 4.18 15.89
N THR A 136 -28.11 3.12 16.69
CA THR A 136 -27.20 1.99 16.73
C THR A 136 -27.11 1.30 15.37
N LEU A 137 -28.24 1.10 14.70
CA LEU A 137 -28.25 0.48 13.37
C LEU A 137 -27.49 1.34 12.36
N ALA A 138 -27.74 2.66 12.34
CA ALA A 138 -27.03 3.59 11.47
C ALA A 138 -25.52 3.64 11.75
N ALA A 139 -25.14 3.71 13.04
CA ALA A 139 -23.74 3.72 13.46
C ALA A 139 -23.04 2.42 13.05
N VAL A 140 -23.64 1.25 13.31
CA VAL A 140 -23.09 -0.05 12.91
C VAL A 140 -22.93 -0.14 11.39
N SER A 141 -23.91 0.32 10.61
CA SER A 141 -23.81 0.33 9.15
C SER A 141 -22.66 1.21 8.64
N VAL A 142 -22.54 2.44 9.16
CA VAL A 142 -21.47 3.36 8.74
C VAL A 142 -20.10 2.86 9.18
N LEU A 143 -19.97 2.39 10.42
CA LEU A 143 -18.71 1.85 10.95
C LEU A 143 -18.29 0.58 10.21
N GLY A 144 -19.24 -0.30 9.89
CA GLY A 144 -18.97 -1.51 9.10
C GLY A 144 -18.44 -1.18 7.71
N LEU A 145 -19.03 -0.18 7.04
CA LEU A 145 -18.55 0.29 5.74
C LEU A 145 -17.16 0.93 5.84
N LEU A 146 -16.92 1.75 6.86
CA LEU A 146 -15.63 2.38 7.07
C LEU A 146 -14.52 1.35 7.34
N ALA A 147 -14.82 0.35 8.18
CA ALA A 147 -13.86 -0.71 8.53
C ALA A 147 -13.44 -1.54 7.30
N VAL A 148 -14.35 -1.76 6.36
CA VAL A 148 -14.09 -2.42 5.08
C VAL A 148 -13.10 -1.65 4.20
N HIS A 149 -13.00 -0.33 4.35
CA HIS A 149 -12.18 0.52 3.48
C HIS A 149 -10.86 1.01 4.10
N GLU A 150 -10.63 0.83 5.41
CA GLU A 150 -9.46 1.41 6.08
C GLU A 150 -8.16 0.59 5.98
N ALA A 151 -8.21 -0.73 5.77
CA ALA A 151 -7.02 -1.58 5.81
C ALA A 151 -6.88 -2.46 4.54
N PRO A 152 -6.31 -1.94 3.43
CA PRO A 152 -6.23 -2.67 2.15
C PRO A 152 -5.32 -3.92 2.18
N PHE A 153 -4.51 -4.08 3.24
CA PHE A 153 -3.57 -5.18 3.42
C PHE A 153 -4.05 -6.20 4.47
N GLU A 154 -5.09 -5.90 5.25
CA GLU A 154 -5.57 -6.77 6.33
C GLU A 154 -6.78 -7.63 5.89
N PRO A 155 -6.91 -8.88 6.37
CA PRO A 155 -8.13 -9.66 6.18
C PRO A 155 -9.34 -8.94 6.80
N PRO A 156 -10.56 -9.03 6.21
CA PRO A 156 -10.97 -9.96 5.16
C PRO A 156 -10.83 -9.43 3.72
N ILE A 157 -10.45 -8.17 3.53
CA ILE A 157 -10.37 -7.52 2.20
C ILE A 157 -8.90 -7.31 1.86
N PHE A 158 -8.26 -8.40 1.44
CA PHE A 158 -6.88 -8.41 0.99
C PHE A 158 -6.80 -8.03 -0.49
N ILE A 159 -6.10 -6.95 -0.80
CA ILE A 159 -5.82 -6.55 -2.19
C ILE A 159 -4.49 -7.20 -2.63
N PRO A 160 -4.50 -8.17 -3.56
CA PRO A 160 -3.27 -8.82 -4.01
C PRO A 160 -2.39 -7.87 -4.85
N PRO A 161 -1.06 -8.11 -4.93
CA PRO A 161 -0.12 -7.29 -5.71
C PRO A 161 -0.19 -7.58 -7.22
N GLY A 162 -1.40 -7.71 -7.78
CA GLY A 162 -1.66 -8.13 -9.16
C GLY A 162 -0.85 -7.38 -10.23
N PRO A 163 -0.90 -6.04 -10.27
CA PRO A 163 -0.13 -5.27 -11.24
C PRO A 163 1.39 -5.44 -11.11
N ILE A 164 1.92 -5.66 -9.90
CA ILE A 164 3.36 -5.82 -9.66
C ILE A 164 3.82 -7.22 -10.06
N ILE A 165 3.04 -8.27 -9.77
CA ILE A 165 3.38 -9.64 -10.20
C ILE A 165 3.37 -9.79 -11.73
N ASP A 166 2.52 -9.03 -12.43
CA ASP A 166 2.44 -9.05 -13.90
C ASP A 166 3.73 -8.57 -14.59
N VAL A 167 4.58 -7.82 -13.89
CA VAL A 167 5.91 -7.43 -14.37
C VAL A 167 6.78 -8.67 -14.64
N LEU A 168 6.64 -9.75 -13.86
CA LEU A 168 7.42 -10.99 -14.07
C LEU A 168 7.09 -11.69 -15.40
N ARG A 169 5.90 -11.43 -15.97
CA ARG A 169 5.52 -11.94 -17.30
C ARG A 169 6.11 -11.10 -18.43
N GLN A 170 6.34 -9.81 -18.17
CA GLN A 170 6.82 -8.84 -19.15
C GLN A 170 8.35 -8.73 -19.19
N VAL A 171 9.01 -9.07 -18.08
CA VAL A 171 10.48 -9.07 -17.95
C VAL A 171 10.99 -10.53 -17.94
N PRO A 172 11.46 -11.06 -19.08
CA PRO A 172 11.92 -12.45 -19.19
C PRO A 172 13.24 -12.68 -18.42
N MET A 173 13.48 -13.95 -18.07
CA MET A 173 14.72 -14.41 -17.42
C MET A 173 15.98 -14.11 -18.25
#